data_AF-D8VMW4-F1
#
_entry.id   AF-D8VMW4-F1
#
_cell.length_a   1.000
_cell.length_b   1.000
_cell.length_c   1.000
_cell.angle_alpha   90.00
_cell.angle_beta   90.00
_cell.angle_gamma   90.00
#
_symmetry.space_group_name_H-M   'P 1'
#
loop_
_entity.id
_entity.type
_entity.pdbx_description
1 polymer ?
#
loop_
_entity_poly.entity_id
_entity_poly.type
_entity_poly.pdbx_seq_one_letter_code
_entity_poly.pdbx_strand_id
1 'polypeptide(L)'
;MKVTRSGECSNSPKNAFVEDFIIALVLGDDPGDRLSQDAQLPDIGLENASSLTILHAISHGRIGAANGEAVVNGETVAFAFVLEFTSTKGNCVRRIDFYHHA
;
A
#
# COMPACT_ATOMS: atom_id res chain seq x y z
N MET A 1 6.75 -10.99 -9.68
CA MET A 1 5.92 -11.13 -8.47
C MET A 1 4.48 -11.45 -8.88
N LYS A 2 3.80 -12.41 -8.22
CA LYS A 2 2.37 -12.66 -8.41
C LYS A 2 1.55 -11.76 -7.48
N VAL A 3 0.59 -11.01 -8.00
CA VAL A 3 -0.26 -10.10 -7.21
C VAL A 3 -1.70 -10.60 -7.13
N THR A 4 -2.26 -10.64 -5.92
CA THR A 4 -3.67 -10.91 -5.64
C THR A 4 -4.28 -9.70 -4.93
N ARG A 5 -5.33 -9.12 -5.51
CA ARG A 5 -6.06 -7.95 -4.98
C ARG A 5 -7.14 -8.39 -4.00
N SER A 6 -7.59 -7.48 -3.14
CA SER A 6 -8.64 -7.71 -2.13
C SER A 6 -10.00 -8.04 -2.76
N GLY A 7 -10.30 -7.47 -3.93
CA GLY A 7 -11.62 -7.59 -4.57
C GLY A 7 -12.72 -6.72 -3.92
N GLU A 8 -12.39 -5.91 -2.91
CA GLU A 8 -13.35 -5.13 -2.13
C GLU A 8 -13.50 -3.67 -2.62
N CYS A 9 -12.66 -3.23 -3.55
CA CYS A 9 -12.57 -1.83 -3.98
C CYS A 9 -13.68 -1.36 -4.94
N SER A 10 -14.59 -2.25 -5.38
CA SER A 10 -15.49 -2.06 -6.53
C SER A 10 -16.40 -0.81 -6.50
N ASN A 11 -16.63 -0.19 -5.34
CA ASN A 11 -17.46 1.02 -5.20
C ASN A 11 -16.74 2.21 -4.55
N SER A 12 -15.44 2.10 -4.24
CA SER A 12 -14.68 3.17 -3.59
C SER A 12 -13.40 3.48 -4.37
N PRO A 13 -13.40 4.53 -5.21
CA PRO A 13 -12.20 4.97 -5.92
C PRO A 13 -11.01 5.23 -5.00
N LYS A 14 -11.27 5.63 -3.75
CA LYS A 14 -10.21 5.91 -2.76
C LYS A 14 -9.64 4.62 -2.17
N ASN A 15 -10.45 3.58 -1.96
CA ASN A 15 -9.92 2.27 -1.55
C ASN A 15 -9.09 1.66 -2.68
N ALA A 16 -9.58 1.76 -3.93
CA ALA A 16 -8.82 1.35 -5.10
C ALA A 16 -7.46 2.07 -5.18
N PHE A 17 -7.44 3.40 -4.94
CA PHE A 17 -6.20 4.15 -4.88
C PHE A 17 -5.22 3.62 -3.83
N VAL A 18 -5.69 3.31 -2.61
CA VAL A 18 -4.85 2.74 -1.54
C VAL A 18 -4.25 1.40 -1.97
N GLU A 19 -5.08 0.50 -2.49
CA GLU A 19 -4.65 -0.82 -2.97
C GLU A 19 -3.62 -0.69 -4.10
N ASP A 20 -3.93 0.09 -5.13
CA ASP A 20 -3.04 0.33 -6.27
C ASP A 20 -1.75 1.05 -5.85
N PHE A 21 -1.78 1.86 -4.80
CA PHE A 21 -0.60 2.58 -4.29
C PHE A 21 0.36 1.61 -3.61
N ILE A 22 -0.16 0.73 -2.76
CA ILE A 22 0.66 -0.22 -2.02
C ILE A 22 1.23 -1.29 -2.95
N ILE A 23 0.46 -1.75 -3.94
CA ILE A 23 0.97 -2.67 -4.97
C ILE A 23 2.14 -2.02 -5.71
N ALA A 24 1.98 -0.77 -6.17
CA ALA A 24 3.05 -0.04 -6.86
C ALA A 24 4.29 0.12 -5.96
N LEU A 25 4.09 0.50 -4.69
CA LEU A 25 5.18 0.66 -3.72
C LEU A 25 5.96 -0.64 -3.50
N VAL A 26 5.28 -1.78 -3.35
CA VAL A 26 5.92 -3.09 -3.16
C VAL A 26 6.60 -3.59 -4.43
N LEU A 27 6.06 -3.26 -5.61
CA LEU A 27 6.69 -3.58 -6.89
C LEU A 27 7.90 -2.70 -7.23
N GLY A 28 8.13 -1.62 -6.47
CA GLY A 28 9.18 -0.63 -6.75
C GLY A 28 8.83 0.29 -7.92
N ASP A 29 7.55 0.41 -8.29
CA ASP A 29 7.09 1.35 -9.31
C ASP A 29 7.20 2.80 -8.78
N ASP A 30 7.53 3.74 -9.66
CA ASP A 30 7.56 5.16 -9.32
C ASP A 30 6.13 5.66 -9.03
N PRO A 31 5.84 6.13 -7.80
CA PRO A 31 4.52 6.65 -7.46
C PRO A 31 4.25 8.04 -8.05
N GLY A 32 5.24 8.74 -8.62
CA GLY A 32 5.07 9.98 -9.36
C GLY A 32 4.30 11.07 -8.60
N ASP A 33 3.24 11.61 -9.21
CA ASP A 33 2.38 12.66 -8.65
C ASP A 33 1.47 12.18 -7.51
N ARG A 34 1.50 10.88 -7.18
CA ARG A 34 0.74 10.28 -6.07
C ARG A 34 1.43 10.51 -4.72
N LEU A 35 2.65 11.04 -4.71
CA LEU A 35 3.37 11.49 -3.51
C LEU A 35 3.43 13.01 -3.43
N SER A 36 3.43 13.56 -2.21
CA SER A 36 3.82 14.96 -2.00
C SER A 36 5.34 15.12 -2.11
N GLN A 37 5.81 16.34 -2.41
CA GLN A 37 7.25 16.63 -2.56
C GLN A 37 8.05 16.35 -1.28
N ASP A 38 7.39 16.44 -0.13
CA ASP A 38 7.94 16.21 1.20
C ASP A 38 7.55 14.83 1.77
N ALA A 39 7.10 13.91 0.92
CA ALA A 39 6.59 12.63 1.37
C ALA A 39 7.66 11.78 2.07
N GLN A 40 7.25 11.13 3.15
CA GLN A 40 8.11 10.24 3.94
C GLN A 40 7.77 8.78 3.60
N LEU A 41 8.76 8.05 3.07
CA LEU A 41 8.65 6.62 2.75
C LEU A 41 9.45 5.78 3.76
N PRO A 42 8.88 4.69 4.29
CA PRO A 42 9.62 3.72 5.10
C PRO A 42 10.44 2.78 4.22
N ASP A 43 11.48 2.19 4.79
CA ASP A 43 12.05 0.96 4.25
C ASP A 43 11.07 -0.18 4.53
N ILE A 44 10.64 -0.87 3.48
CA ILE A 44 9.61 -1.91 3.57
C ILE A 44 10.18 -3.33 3.50
N GLY A 45 11.40 -3.51 2.97
CA GLY A 45 12.04 -4.83 2.86
C GLY A 45 11.27 -5.88 2.03
N LEU A 46 10.28 -5.49 1.21
CA LEU A 46 9.44 -6.41 0.43
C LEU A 46 9.86 -6.55 -1.05
N GLU A 47 10.99 -5.94 -1.45
CA GLU A 47 11.41 -5.83 -2.87
C GLU A 47 11.62 -7.19 -3.56
N ASN A 48 12.04 -8.21 -2.80
CA ASN A 48 12.27 -9.56 -3.31
C ASN A 48 11.04 -10.48 -3.14
N ALA A 49 9.85 -9.92 -2.89
CA ALA A 49 8.66 -10.74 -2.72
C ALA A 49 8.31 -11.51 -4.01
N SER A 50 8.10 -12.81 -3.85
CA SER A 50 7.66 -13.70 -4.93
C SER A 50 6.16 -13.58 -5.19
N SER A 51 5.37 -13.32 -4.14
CA SER A 51 3.95 -13.02 -4.21
C SER A 51 3.53 -11.94 -3.22
N LEU A 52 2.44 -11.24 -3.56
CA LEU A 52 1.79 -10.22 -2.77
C LEU A 52 0.28 -10.44 -2.80
N THR A 53 -0.35 -10.51 -1.63
CA THR A 53 -1.80 -10.59 -1.47
C THR A 53 -2.27 -9.41 -0.63
N ILE A 54 -3.15 -8.58 -1.18
CA ILE A 54 -3.87 -7.55 -0.42
C ILE A 54 -5.14 -8.18 0.14
N LEU A 55 -5.30 -8.15 1.47
CA LEU A 55 -6.48 -8.70 2.14
C LEU A 55 -7.60 -7.66 2.19
N HIS A 56 -7.29 -6.45 2.68
CA HIS A 56 -8.23 -5.33 2.70
C HIS A 56 -7.53 -4.05 2.30
N ALA A 57 -8.27 -3.15 1.66
CA ALA A 57 -7.87 -1.77 1.43
C ALA A 57 -9.04 -0.85 1.73
N ILE A 58 -8.86 0.06 2.68
CA ILE A 58 -9.90 0.97 3.17
C ILE A 58 -9.39 2.40 3.25
N SER A 59 -10.32 3.35 3.25
CA SER A 59 -9.98 4.75 3.41
C SER A 59 -11.14 5.56 3.99
N HIS A 60 -10.81 6.58 4.77
CA HIS A 60 -11.77 7.57 5.27
C HIS A 60 -11.07 8.90 5.56
N GLY A 61 -11.71 10.02 5.22
CA GLY A 61 -11.11 11.34 5.38
C GLY A 61 -9.74 11.44 4.68
N ARG A 62 -8.70 11.75 5.45
CA ARG A 62 -7.29 11.83 5.02
C ARG A 62 -6.48 10.56 5.26
N ILE A 63 -7.09 9.47 5.68
CA ILE A 63 -6.39 8.23 6.01
C ILE A 63 -6.79 7.11 5.05
N GLY A 64 -5.80 6.38 4.57
CA GLY A 64 -5.94 5.09 3.90
C GLY A 64 -5.21 4.01 4.68
N ALA A 65 -5.65 2.77 4.58
CA ALA A 65 -4.93 1.64 5.15
C ALA A 65 -5.15 0.39 4.30
N ALA A 66 -4.12 -0.43 4.18
CA ALA A 66 -4.27 -1.78 3.66
C ALA A 66 -3.40 -2.75 4.44
N ASN A 67 -3.83 -4.01 4.49
CA ASN A 67 -3.06 -5.09 5.06
C ASN A 67 -3.00 -6.27 4.10
N GLY A 68 -2.03 -7.14 4.31
CA GLY A 68 -1.79 -8.23 3.40
C GLY A 68 -0.67 -9.15 3.85
N GLU A 69 -0.31 -10.04 2.93
CA GLU A 69 0.77 -11.00 3.08
C GLU A 69 1.67 -10.93 1.85
N ALA A 70 2.98 -10.98 2.08
CA ALA A 70 3.99 -11.11 1.03
C ALA A 70 4.83 -12.35 1.29
N VAL A 71 5.27 -13.04 0.23
CA VAL A 71 6.21 -14.17 0.37
C VAL A 71 7.60 -13.70 -0.01
N VAL A 72 8.44 -13.41 0.98
CA VAL A 72 9.81 -12.90 0.81
C VAL A 72 10.78 -14.03 1.12
N ASN A 73 11.68 -14.37 0.19
CA ASN A 73 12.66 -15.45 0.35
C ASN A 73 12.07 -16.81 0.78
N GLY A 74 10.80 -17.07 0.43
CA GLY A 74 10.09 -18.30 0.79
C GLY A 74 9.33 -18.26 2.12
N GLU A 75 9.43 -17.16 2.87
CA GLU A 75 8.70 -16.96 4.14
C GLU A 75 7.55 -15.97 3.95
N THR A 76 6.42 -16.25 4.61
CA THR A 76 5.26 -15.36 4.61
C THR A 76 5.44 -14.25 5.63
N VAL A 77 5.44 -13.01 5.18
CA VAL A 77 5.47 -11.79 6.00
C VAL A 77 4.10 -11.14 5.94
N ALA A 78 3.42 -11.05 7.08
CA ALA A 78 2.19 -10.27 7.21
C ALA A 78 2.53 -8.79 7.43
N PHE A 79 1.79 -7.90 6.77
CA PHE A 79 2.04 -6.46 6.85
C PHE A 79 0.77 -5.63 6.94
N ALA A 80 0.95 -4.38 7.37
CA ALA A 80 -0.04 -3.33 7.30
C ALA A 80 0.63 -2.00 6.93
N PHE A 81 -0.03 -1.24 6.05
CA PHE A 81 0.32 0.11 5.68
C PHE A 81 -0.77 1.06 6.16
N VAL A 82 -0.36 2.21 6.68
CA VAL A 82 -1.24 3.36 6.93
C VAL A 82 -0.73 4.54 6.13
N LEU A 83 -1.57 5.04 5.23
CA LEU A 83 -1.31 6.17 4.36
C LEU A 83 -1.99 7.41 4.93
N GLU A 84 -1.25 8.51 5.03
CA GLU A 84 -1.84 9.82 5.22
C GLU A 84 -1.84 10.60 3.91
N PHE A 85 -3.01 11.13 3.53
CA PHE A 85 -3.20 11.95 2.35
C PHE A 85 -3.03 13.44 2.66
N THR A 86 -2.64 14.23 1.65
CA THR A 86 -2.57 15.69 1.75
C THR A 86 -3.96 16.33 1.96
N SER A 87 -5.03 15.68 1.47
CA SER A 87 -6.41 16.17 1.58
C SER A 87 -7.42 15.02 1.66
N THR A 88 -8.67 15.35 1.97
CA THR A 88 -9.78 14.38 1.99
C THR A 88 -10.17 13.86 0.62
N LYS A 89 -9.56 14.35 -0.48
CA LYS A 89 -9.72 13.76 -1.82
C LYS A 89 -9.04 12.39 -1.91
N GLY A 90 -7.93 12.19 -1.18
CA GLY A 90 -7.25 10.89 -1.08
C GLY A 90 -6.55 10.43 -2.35
N ASN A 91 -5.92 11.34 -3.08
CA ASN A 91 -5.21 11.07 -4.34
C ASN A 91 -3.72 11.41 -4.31
N CYS A 92 -3.19 11.88 -3.17
CA CYS A 92 -1.80 12.25 -2.98
C CYS A 92 -1.41 11.94 -1.52
N VAL A 93 -0.39 11.10 -1.35
CA VAL A 93 0.11 10.57 -0.08
C VAL A 93 1.26 11.45 0.41
N ARG A 94 1.25 11.81 1.70
CA ARG A 94 2.32 12.59 2.35
C ARG A 94 3.14 11.78 3.35
N ARG A 95 2.58 10.69 3.88
CA ARG A 95 3.25 9.84 4.87
C ARG A 95 2.75 8.41 4.73
N ILE A 96 3.68 7.48 4.91
CA ILE A 96 3.42 6.05 4.91
C ILE A 96 4.01 5.50 6.21
N ASP A 97 3.16 4.94 7.06
CA ASP A 97 3.61 4.12 8.18
C ASP A 97 3.48 2.64 7.77
N PHE A 98 4.54 1.88 7.96
CA PHE A 98 4.62 0.47 7.62
C PHE A 98 4.84 -0.37 8.87
N TYR A 99 4.06 -1.42 9.00
CA TYR A 99 4.14 -2.40 10.08
C TYR A 99 4.24 -3.78 9.45
N HIS A 100 5.13 -4.62 9.95
CA HIS A 100 5.18 -6.01 9.55
C HIS A 100 5.42 -6.88 10.77
N HIS A 101 4.95 -8.13 10.68
CA HIS A 101 5.29 -9.17 11.63
C HIS A 101 6.19 -10.16 10.89
N ALA A 102 7.43 -10.29 11.37
CA ALA A 102 8.39 -11.30 10.95
C ALA A 102 8.29 -12.52 11.86
#